data_AF-A0A6L9Q9B0-F1
#
_entry.id   AF-A0A6L9Q9B0-F1
#
_cell.length_a   1.000
_cell.length_b   1.000
_cell.length_c   1.000
_cell.angle_alpha   90.00
_cell.angle_beta   90.00
_cell.angle_gamma   90.00
#
_symmetry.space_group_name_H-M   'P 1'
#
loop_
_entity.id
_entity.type
_entity.pdbx_description
1 polymer ?
#
loop_
_entity_poly.entity_id
_entity_poly.type
_entity_poly.pdbx_seq_one_letter_code
_entity_poly.pdbx_strand_id
1 'polypeptide(L)'
;MWFNAGCLFWPVKAGHRTRITGKGLPPALLFQATDDPATPYEGGLEMARALPSARLVVERGGGSHAITFAGNTCLDDILIDYLRTGKVPADRGLVDRTCEKTPDPTPVWVAPAPAAALRTPAIAVPRQFAT
;
A
#
# COMPACT_ATOMS: atom_id res chain seq x y z
N MET A 1 13.99 4.40 -12.08
CA MET A 1 14.71 4.21 -10.81
C MET A 1 15.48 5.50 -10.45
N TRP A 2 14.79 6.56 -10.03
CA TRP A 2 15.40 7.86 -9.67
C TRP A 2 15.39 8.14 -8.16
N PHE A 3 14.56 7.42 -7.39
CA PHE A 3 14.34 7.66 -5.96
C PHE A 3 15.62 7.52 -5.09
N ASN A 4 16.59 6.71 -5.51
CA ASN A 4 17.83 6.48 -4.76
C ASN A 4 18.98 7.42 -5.17
N ALA A 5 18.80 8.31 -6.15
CA ALA A 5 19.86 9.19 -6.63
C ALA A 5 20.40 10.11 -5.51
N GLY A 6 19.52 10.57 -4.62
CA GLY A 6 19.93 11.37 -3.46
C GLY A 6 20.89 10.64 -2.52
N CYS A 7 20.77 9.32 -2.39
CA CYS A 7 21.66 8.52 -1.53
C CYS A 7 23.07 8.39 -2.11
N LEU A 8 23.21 8.36 -3.44
CA LEU A 8 24.50 8.20 -4.12
C LEU A 8 25.44 9.38 -3.88
N PHE A 9 24.87 10.59 -3.76
CA PHE A 9 25.62 11.84 -3.58
C PHE A 9 25.54 12.37 -2.14
N TRP A 10 25.01 11.58 -1.22
CA TRP A 10 24.84 12.00 0.16
C TRP A 10 26.22 12.17 0.85
N PRO A 11 26.51 13.33 1.47
CA PRO A 11 27.88 13.68 1.89
C PRO A 11 28.34 12.98 3.18
N VAL A 12 27.47 12.19 3.82
CA VAL A 12 27.83 11.42 5.01
C VAL A 12 27.86 9.92 4.71
N LYS A 13 28.79 9.22 5.37
CA LYS A 13 28.95 7.77 5.22
C LYS A 13 27.69 7.04 5.70
N ALA A 14 27.31 5.99 4.98
CA ALA A 14 26.25 5.11 5.40
C ALA A 14 26.60 4.42 6.74
N GLY A 15 25.61 4.27 7.60
CA GLY A 15 25.72 3.45 8.80
C GLY A 15 25.77 1.95 8.48
N HIS A 16 25.94 1.13 9.51
CA HIS A 16 25.86 -0.32 9.36
C HIS A 16 24.40 -0.78 9.26
N ARG A 17 24.17 -1.85 8.50
CA ARG A 17 22.86 -2.51 8.46
C ARG A 17 22.51 -3.04 9.84
N THR A 18 21.37 -2.61 10.38
CA THR A 18 20.84 -3.11 11.64
C THR A 18 20.45 -4.58 11.51
N ARG A 19 20.91 -5.41 12.44
CA ARG A 19 20.45 -6.80 12.56
C ARG A 19 19.15 -6.83 13.37
N ILE A 20 18.06 -7.23 12.72
CA ILE A 20 16.76 -7.44 13.34
C ILE A 20 16.70 -8.89 13.83
N THR A 21 16.31 -9.11 15.10
CA THR A 21 16.26 -10.46 15.70
C THR A 21 14.94 -10.78 16.39
N GLY A 22 14.08 -9.79 16.63
CA GLY A 22 12.85 -9.95 17.42
C GLY A 22 13.06 -10.29 18.90
N LYS A 23 14.29 -10.31 19.41
CA LYS A 23 14.56 -10.65 20.81
C LYS A 23 13.85 -9.66 21.76
N GLY A 24 13.01 -10.19 22.63
CA GLY A 24 12.24 -9.41 23.61
C GLY A 24 10.99 -8.73 23.05
N LEU A 25 10.65 -8.97 21.78
CA LEU A 25 9.44 -8.43 21.18
C LEU A 25 8.21 -9.23 21.67
N PRO A 26 7.23 -8.61 22.37
CA PRO A 26 5.95 -9.26 22.64
C PRO A 26 5.24 -9.62 21.32
N PRO A 27 4.21 -10.48 21.33
CA PRO A 27 3.45 -10.77 20.12
C PRO A 27 3.01 -9.49 19.42
N ALA A 28 3.28 -9.39 18.12
CA ALA A 28 2.98 -8.24 17.28
C ALA A 28 2.21 -8.69 16.04
N LEU A 29 1.42 -7.80 15.44
CA LEU A 29 0.77 -8.06 14.17
C LEU A 29 1.54 -7.42 13.02
N LEU A 30 1.67 -8.18 11.93
CA LEU A 30 2.10 -7.72 10.62
C LEU A 30 0.93 -7.91 9.65
N PHE A 31 0.72 -6.91 8.80
CA PHE A 31 -0.29 -6.95 7.75
C PHE A 31 0.38 -6.77 6.41
N GLN A 32 0.01 -7.57 5.41
CA GLN A 32 0.59 -7.49 4.08
C GLN A 32 -0.42 -7.86 2.99
N ALA A 33 -0.55 -7.03 1.97
CA ALA A 33 -1.29 -7.37 0.76
C ALA A 33 -0.39 -8.16 -0.20
N THR A 34 -0.93 -9.14 -0.93
CA THR A 34 -0.11 -9.92 -1.87
C THR A 34 0.40 -9.09 -3.05
N ASP A 35 -0.31 -8.03 -3.43
CA ASP A 35 -0.04 -7.25 -4.64
C ASP A 35 0.35 -5.79 -4.29
N ASP A 36 0.81 -5.53 -3.06
CA ASP A 36 1.28 -4.21 -2.61
C ASP A 36 2.51 -3.75 -3.44
N PRO A 37 2.40 -2.65 -4.21
CA PRO A 37 3.49 -2.19 -5.08
C PRO A 37 4.59 -1.43 -4.35
N ALA A 38 4.31 -0.86 -3.17
CA ALA A 38 5.24 -0.01 -2.43
C ALA A 38 6.07 -0.84 -1.43
N THR A 39 5.43 -1.79 -0.76
CA THR A 39 6.10 -2.77 0.11
C THR A 39 5.74 -4.19 -0.36
N PRO A 40 6.45 -4.75 -1.34
CA PRO A 40 6.11 -6.05 -1.95
C PRO A 40 5.97 -7.19 -0.93
N TYR A 41 5.08 -8.14 -1.23
CA TYR A 41 4.69 -9.26 -0.36
C TYR A 41 5.88 -10.02 0.24
N GLU A 42 6.92 -10.26 -0.56
CA GLU A 42 8.13 -10.96 -0.15
C GLU A 42 8.84 -10.24 1.00
N GLY A 43 8.84 -8.91 1.02
CA GLY A 43 9.37 -8.12 2.13
C GLY A 43 8.62 -8.37 3.44
N GLY A 44 7.30 -8.52 3.36
CA GLY A 44 6.47 -8.92 4.50
C GLY A 44 6.81 -10.31 5.02
N LEU A 45 7.05 -11.27 4.12
CA LEU A 45 7.51 -12.62 4.48
C LEU A 45 8.88 -12.60 5.17
N GLU A 46 9.84 -11.83 4.66
CA GLU A 46 11.15 -11.68 5.30
C GLU A 46 11.06 -11.03 6.68
N MET A 47 10.17 -10.06 6.86
CA MET A 47 9.92 -9.45 8.16
C MET A 47 9.32 -10.44 9.15
N ALA A 48 8.36 -11.26 8.72
CA ALA A 48 7.79 -12.32 9.55
C ALA A 48 8.85 -13.36 9.98
N ARG A 49 9.79 -13.72 9.09
CA ARG A 49 10.92 -14.59 9.45
C ARG A 49 11.89 -13.94 10.44
N ALA A 50 12.12 -12.63 10.31
CA ALA A 50 12.99 -11.88 11.21
C ALA A 50 12.37 -11.62 12.59
N LEU A 51 11.03 -11.69 12.70
CA LEU A 51 10.25 -11.42 13.91
C LEU A 51 9.40 -12.65 14.32
N PRO A 52 9.99 -13.68 14.94
CA PRO A 52 9.29 -14.96 15.19
C PRO A 52 8.12 -14.87 16.19
N SER A 53 8.06 -13.82 17.01
CA SER A 53 6.91 -13.57 17.89
C SER A 53 5.76 -12.84 17.17
N ALA A 54 6.00 -12.27 15.99
CA ALA A 54 4.97 -11.61 15.22
C ALA A 54 4.04 -12.62 14.52
N ARG A 55 2.85 -12.17 14.15
CA ARG A 55 1.88 -12.92 13.36
C ARG A 55 1.53 -12.16 12.10
N LEU A 56 1.63 -12.83 10.96
CA LEU A 56 1.40 -12.26 9.65
C LEU A 56 -0.03 -12.54 9.19
N VAL A 57 -0.79 -11.48 9.00
CA VAL A 57 -2.12 -11.47 8.39
C VAL A 57 -1.99 -10.97 6.96
N VAL A 58 -2.50 -11.74 6.00
CA VAL A 58 -2.35 -11.44 4.57
C VAL A 58 -3.69 -11.11 3.93
N GLU A 59 -3.74 -10.04 3.15
CA GLU A 59 -4.83 -9.80 2.20
C GLU A 59 -4.46 -10.39 0.84
N ARG A 60 -5.21 -11.40 0.41
CA ARG A 60 -5.00 -12.07 -0.88
C ARG A 60 -5.63 -11.27 -2.02
N GLY A 61 -4.83 -10.99 -3.05
CA GLY A 61 -5.21 -10.19 -4.22
C GLY A 61 -5.32 -8.70 -3.95
N GLY A 62 -5.01 -8.25 -2.74
CA GLY A 62 -5.03 -6.83 -2.36
C GLY A 62 -3.85 -6.08 -2.97
N GLY A 63 -4.12 -4.96 -3.65
CA GLY A 63 -3.09 -4.11 -4.28
C GLY A 63 -2.83 -2.78 -3.58
N SER A 64 -3.50 -2.52 -2.47
CA SER A 64 -3.33 -1.28 -1.69
C SER A 64 -2.06 -1.33 -0.84
N HIS A 65 -1.35 -0.21 -0.76
CA HIS A 65 -0.31 -0.02 0.25
C HIS A 65 -0.94 0.45 1.57
N ALA A 66 -0.70 -0.31 2.65
CA ALA A 66 -1.43 -0.26 3.91
C ALA A 66 -2.91 -0.70 3.78
N ILE A 67 -3.27 -1.76 4.50
CA ILE A 67 -4.55 -2.48 4.31
C ILE A 67 -5.42 -2.53 5.59
N THR A 68 -5.05 -1.80 6.63
CA THR A 68 -5.78 -1.74 7.90
C THR A 68 -6.61 -0.47 8.01
N PHE A 69 -7.77 -0.56 8.66
CA PHE A 69 -8.81 0.48 8.71
C PHE A 69 -9.25 0.95 7.31
N ALA A 70 -9.21 0.02 6.35
CA ALA A 70 -9.49 0.27 4.93
C ALA A 70 -10.84 -0.33 4.49
N GLY A 71 -11.64 -0.88 5.42
CA GLY A 71 -12.98 -1.41 5.15
C GLY A 71 -13.03 -2.91 4.88
N ASN A 72 -11.89 -3.62 4.98
CA ASN A 72 -11.88 -5.08 5.00
C ASN A 72 -12.10 -5.57 6.44
N THR A 73 -13.33 -5.96 6.77
CA THR A 73 -13.70 -6.38 8.14
C THR A 73 -12.87 -7.55 8.66
N CYS A 74 -12.42 -8.46 7.79
CA CYS A 74 -11.55 -9.56 8.20
C CYS A 74 -10.21 -9.06 8.75
N LEU A 75 -9.62 -8.01 8.14
CA LEU A 75 -8.38 -7.41 8.61
C LEU A 75 -8.61 -6.51 9.83
N ASP A 76 -9.64 -5.66 9.73
CA ASP A 76 -9.92 -4.62 10.71
C ASP A 76 -10.32 -5.22 12.07
N ASP A 77 -11.12 -6.28 12.08
CA ASP A 77 -11.51 -6.96 13.33
C ASP A 77 -10.31 -7.59 14.04
N ILE A 78 -9.36 -8.15 13.28
CA ILE A 78 -8.12 -8.73 13.85
C ILE A 78 -7.28 -7.61 14.48
N LEU A 79 -7.12 -6.49 13.78
CA LEU A 79 -6.38 -5.34 14.30
C LEU A 79 -7.06 -4.79 15.57
N ILE A 80 -8.37 -4.62 15.55
CA ILE A 80 -9.14 -4.08 16.69
C ILE A 80 -9.02 -5.01 17.90
N ASP A 81 -9.15 -6.33 17.73
CA ASP A 81 -9.02 -7.25 18.86
C ASP A 81 -7.61 -7.27 19.45
N TYR A 82 -6.57 -7.16 18.60
CA TYR A 82 -5.19 -7.01 19.06
C TYR A 82 -4.97 -5.71 19.83
N LEU A 83 -5.44 -4.56 19.31
CA LEU A 83 -5.30 -3.28 20.01
C LEU A 83 -6.05 -3.26 21.34
N ARG A 84 -7.18 -3.97 21.44
CA ARG A 84 -7.98 -4.04 22.67
C ARG A 84 -7.43 -5.02 23.70
N THR A 85 -6.87 -6.16 23.26
CA THR A 85 -6.60 -7.30 24.15
C THR A 85 -5.18 -7.86 24.07
N GLY A 86 -4.40 -7.46 23.06
CA GLY A 86 -3.10 -8.05 22.73
C GLY A 86 -3.19 -9.46 22.11
N LYS A 87 -4.40 -9.96 21.80
CA LYS A 87 -4.57 -11.28 21.16
C LYS A 87 -4.09 -11.23 19.71
N VAL A 88 -3.45 -12.33 19.30
CA VAL A 88 -2.98 -12.55 17.94
C VAL A 88 -3.54 -13.88 17.41
N PRO A 89 -3.59 -14.09 16.09
CA PRO A 89 -3.97 -15.39 15.51
C PRO A 89 -3.17 -16.56 16.10
N ALA A 90 -3.86 -17.69 16.30
CA ALA A 90 -3.29 -18.87 16.97
C ALA A 90 -2.51 -19.80 16.03
N ASP A 91 -2.69 -19.64 14.72
CA ASP A 91 -1.93 -20.36 13.71
C ASP A 91 -0.43 -20.08 13.88
N ARG A 92 0.40 -20.98 13.34
CA ARG A 92 1.87 -20.90 13.45
C ARG A 92 2.58 -21.13 12.13
N GLY A 93 1.86 -20.86 11.03
CA GLY A 93 2.46 -20.84 9.70
C GLY A 93 3.32 -19.59 9.52
N LEU A 94 3.97 -19.46 8.35
CA LEU A 94 4.58 -18.17 7.99
C LEU A 94 3.50 -17.10 7.75
N VAL A 95 2.31 -17.53 7.32
CA VAL A 95 1.09 -16.73 7.26
C VAL A 95 0.12 -17.33 8.25
N ASP A 96 -0.26 -16.54 9.25
CA ASP A 96 -1.12 -16.98 10.35
C ASP A 96 -2.60 -16.73 10.05
N ARG A 97 -2.91 -15.82 9.13
CA ARG A 97 -4.28 -15.62 8.65
C ARG A 97 -4.27 -15.08 7.24
N THR A 98 -5.25 -15.50 6.44
CA THR A 98 -5.53 -14.91 5.14
C THR A 98 -6.95 -14.36 5.11
N CYS A 99 -7.08 -13.14 4.64
CA CYS A 99 -8.33 -12.47 4.31
C CYS A 99 -8.35 -12.26 2.80
N GLU A 100 -9.50 -12.42 2.16
CA GLU A 100 -9.66 -12.07 0.75
C GLU A 100 -9.83 -10.56 0.62
N LYS A 101 -9.36 -9.97 -0.49
CA LYS A 101 -9.59 -8.55 -0.79
C LYS A 101 -11.08 -8.24 -0.87
N THR A 102 -11.44 -6.99 -0.58
CA THR A 102 -12.78 -6.47 -0.91
C THR A 102 -12.94 -6.30 -2.43
N PRO A 103 -14.19 -6.34 -2.95
CA PRO A 103 -14.43 -6.07 -4.37
C PRO A 103 -13.95 -4.68 -4.78
N ASP A 104 -13.44 -4.56 -6.00
CA ASP A 104 -13.00 -3.28 -6.53
C ASP A 104 -14.20 -2.32 -6.62
N PRO A 105 -13.99 -1.01 -6.36
CA PRO A 105 -15.07 -0.04 -6.45
C PRO A 105 -15.60 0.02 -7.89
N THR A 106 -16.91 0.19 -8.02
CA THR A 106 -17.49 0.46 -9.34
C THR A 106 -17.02 1.84 -9.80
N PRO A 107 -16.39 1.98 -10.98
CA PRO A 107 -15.92 3.26 -11.46
C PRO A 107 -17.11 4.19 -11.71
N VAL A 108 -17.11 5.36 -11.07
CA VAL A 108 -18.08 6.43 -11.36
C VAL A 108 -17.46 7.34 -12.41
N TRP A 109 -17.98 7.24 -13.63
CA TRP A 109 -17.57 8.11 -14.73
C TRP A 109 -18.31 9.44 -14.64
N VAL A 110 -17.59 10.56 -14.67
CA VAL A 110 -18.21 11.89 -14.74
C VAL A 110 -18.72 12.13 -16.17
N ALA A 111 -20.02 12.38 -16.34
CA ALA A 111 -20.64 12.75 -17.61
C ALA A 111 -21.49 14.04 -17.48
N PRO A 112 -21.31 15.05 -18.37
CA PRO A 112 -20.36 15.10 -19.48
C PRO A 112 -18.92 15.40 -19.00
N ALA A 113 -17.93 15.11 -19.86
CA ALA A 113 -16.53 15.41 -19.59
C ALA A 113 -16.28 16.92 -19.34
N PRO A 114 -15.23 17.32 -18.60
CA PRO A 114 -14.90 18.71 -18.25
C PRO A 114 -14.59 19.66 -19.44
N ALA A 115 -14.83 19.25 -20.68
CA ALA A 115 -14.65 20.06 -21.89
C ALA A 115 -15.92 20.83 -22.32
N ALA A 116 -17.04 20.69 -21.61
CA ALA A 116 -18.21 21.55 -21.83
C ALA A 116 -17.94 23.05 -21.52
N ALA A 117 -16.77 23.39 -20.97
CA ALA A 117 -16.36 24.74 -20.59
C ALA A 117 -15.48 25.49 -21.61
N LEU A 118 -15.11 24.90 -22.75
CA LEU A 118 -14.32 25.59 -23.80
C LEU A 118 -15.12 25.75 -25.10
N ARG A 119 -16.10 26.66 -25.08
CA ARG A 119 -16.61 27.29 -26.29
C ARG A 119 -15.97 28.67 -26.43
N THR A 120 -14.76 28.73 -26.99
CA THR A 120 -14.27 29.99 -27.55
C THR A 120 -14.97 30.17 -28.91
N PRO A 121 -15.72 31.26 -29.15
CA PRO A 121 -16.26 31.51 -30.48
C PRO A 121 -15.11 31.75 -31.46
N ALA A 122 -15.21 31.17 -32.66
CA ALA A 122 -14.22 31.35 -33.71
C ALA A 122 -14.13 32.83 -34.10
N ILE A 123 -12.93 33.42 -34.01
CA ILE A 123 -12.66 34.74 -34.58
C ILE A 123 -12.64 34.59 -36.10
N ALA A 124 -13.55 35.30 -36.78
CA ALA A 124 -13.57 35.34 -38.25
C ALA A 124 -12.38 36.14 -38.78
N VAL A 125 -11.57 35.54 -39.64
CA VAL A 125 -10.45 36.22 -40.33
C VAL A 125 -10.99 36.94 -41.56
N PRO A 126 -10.84 38.27 -41.69
CA PRO A 126 -11.33 39.00 -42.86
C PRO A 126 -10.48 38.71 -44.12
N ARG A 127 -11.16 38.61 -45.27
CA ARG A 127 -10.63 38.26 -46.62
C ARG A 127 -9.70 39.31 -47.27
N GLN A 128 -8.77 39.91 -46.54
CA GLN A 128 -7.98 41.05 -47.05
C GLN A 128 -6.56 40.70 -47.52
N PHE A 129 -6.15 39.43 -47.49
CA PHE A 129 -4.81 39.01 -47.95
C PHE A 129 -4.90 37.91 -49.01
N ALA A 130 -5.68 38.16 -50.06
CA ALA A 130 -5.58 37.44 -51.32
C ALA A 130 -5.21 38.43 -52.42
N THR A 131 -3.89 38.56 -52.63
CA THR A 131 -3.17 38.86 -53.89
C THR A 131 -1.71 38.63 -53.64
#